data_AF-A0A0N4XD94-F1
#
_entry.id   AF-A0A0N4XD94-F1
#
_cell.length_a   1.000
_cell.length_b   1.000
_cell.length_c   1.000
_cell.angle_alpha   90.00
_cell.angle_beta   90.00
_cell.angle_gamma   90.00
#
_symmetry.space_group_name_H-M   'P 1'
#
loop_
_entity.id
_entity.type
_entity.pdbx_description
1 polymer ?
#
loop_
_entity_poly.entity_id
_entity_poly.type
_entity_poly.pdbx_seq_one_letter_code
_entity_poly.pdbx_strand_id
1 'polypeptide(L)'
;MTEEQKSLFAAIEAGYTPLMFAALAGKSEICKKLMDHGARSYWKNSIGKTASELAAFVGQHECVTIINNHVSIDEIERILSPQVASVPEETYPDHLSRFIHKLCSWHQIHPIAIAFEMSKYEDGMKYKKKILYVVDRVFERQLRCKEGNEVMSLKLWIILFVLREIYKCVSEIVRSGKSFHDACIVYAKLLLKWEPGEQVRKDLELLLRNAIAAFPYHHSLLYETMVKAMSKTPFGERPTAFDYIVQGLFGQRLLMSSKFCATCGSCTAKKRCPKCKLCYCSVECQKFDWPIHKLCCESIKSWNAESDVRDTLSLEDIQAQINEIDQ
;
A
#
# COMPACT_ATOMS: atom_id res chain seq x y z
N MET A 1 20.18 33.00 -20.32
CA MET A 1 19.79 31.59 -20.24
C MET A 1 21.05 30.74 -20.27
N THR A 2 21.29 29.94 -19.25
CA THR A 2 22.40 28.96 -19.22
C THR A 2 22.18 27.88 -20.30
N GLU A 3 23.23 27.17 -20.72
CA GLU A 3 23.08 26.09 -21.71
C GLU A 3 22.11 24.99 -21.23
N GLU A 4 22.12 24.69 -19.93
CA GLU A 4 21.18 23.75 -19.30
C GLU A 4 19.72 24.22 -19.45
N GLN A 5 19.46 25.52 -19.32
CA GLN A 5 18.12 26.08 -19.53
C GLN A 5 17.70 25.96 -21.00
N LYS A 6 18.60 26.19 -21.97
CA LYS A 6 18.30 26.02 -23.40
C LYS A 6 17.96 24.56 -23.74
N SER A 7 18.74 23.61 -23.21
CA SER A 7 18.50 22.17 -23.40
C SER A 7 17.17 21.72 -22.79
N LEU A 8 16.85 22.19 -21.58
CA LEU A 8 15.58 21.89 -20.93
C LEU A 8 14.38 22.45 -21.70
N PHE A 9 14.46 23.69 -22.19
CA PHE A 9 13.41 24.29 -23.01
C PHE A 9 13.20 23.53 -24.32
N ALA A 10 14.26 23.17 -25.05
CA ALA A 10 14.16 22.39 -26.28
C ALA A 10 13.51 21.01 -26.06
N ALA A 11 13.80 20.37 -24.93
CA ALA A 11 13.19 19.08 -24.59
C ALA A 11 11.71 19.21 -24.19
N ILE A 12 11.32 20.31 -23.53
CA ILE A 12 9.90 20.65 -23.29
C ILE A 12 9.18 20.91 -24.62
N GLU A 13 9.80 21.62 -25.57
CA GLU A 13 9.26 21.82 -26.93
C GLU A 13 9.11 20.50 -27.70
N ALA A 14 10.02 19.55 -27.47
CA ALA A 14 9.91 18.18 -27.97
C ALA A 14 8.86 17.33 -27.22
N GLY A 15 8.09 17.90 -26.29
CA GLY A 15 7.00 17.24 -25.58
C GLY A 15 7.46 16.28 -24.48
N TYR A 16 8.69 16.40 -23.97
CA TYR A 16 9.13 15.60 -22.83
C TYR A 16 8.51 16.10 -21.52
N THR A 17 7.99 15.16 -20.73
CA THR A 17 7.42 15.44 -19.41
C THR A 17 8.45 15.21 -18.31
N PRO A 18 8.27 15.80 -17.09
CA PRO A 18 9.12 15.48 -15.94
C PRO A 18 9.20 13.97 -15.65
N LEU A 19 8.11 13.23 -15.89
CA LEU A 19 8.05 11.78 -15.71
C LEU A 19 8.96 11.05 -16.70
N MET A 20 9.03 11.51 -17.96
CA MET A 20 9.93 10.93 -18.97
C MET A 20 11.41 11.14 -18.60
N PHE A 21 11.78 12.31 -18.08
CA PHE A 21 13.15 12.53 -17.60
C PHE A 21 13.50 11.65 -16.40
N ALA A 22 12.60 11.54 -15.43
CA ALA A 22 12.81 10.66 -14.28
C ALA A 22 12.96 9.19 -14.71
N ALA A 23 12.16 8.76 -15.69
CA ALA A 23 12.18 7.41 -16.25
C ALA A 23 13.49 7.11 -16.99
N LEU A 24 13.96 8.04 -17.85
CA LEU A 24 15.25 7.93 -18.54
C LEU A 24 16.44 7.89 -17.55
N ALA A 25 16.36 8.67 -16.48
CA ALA A 25 17.40 8.75 -15.45
C ALA A 25 17.39 7.57 -14.46
N GLY A 26 16.48 6.59 -14.62
CA GLY A 26 16.35 5.45 -13.71
C GLY A 26 15.89 5.84 -12.30
N LYS A 27 15.24 7.00 -12.13
CA LYS A 27 14.80 7.50 -10.82
C LYS A 27 13.38 7.04 -10.53
N SER A 28 13.25 5.75 -10.21
CA SER A 28 12.02 5.04 -9.85
C SER A 28 11.19 5.79 -8.79
N GLU A 29 11.82 6.22 -7.71
CA GLU A 29 11.18 7.01 -6.64
C GLU A 29 10.66 8.37 -7.10
N ILE A 30 11.35 9.03 -8.04
CA ILE A 30 10.88 10.30 -8.61
C ILE A 30 9.70 10.05 -9.55
N CYS A 31 9.75 8.99 -10.37
CA CYS A 31 8.63 8.59 -11.22
C CYS A 31 7.35 8.39 -10.38
N LYS A 32 7.47 7.63 -9.29
CA LYS A 32 6.39 7.40 -8.34
C LYS A 32 5.84 8.70 -7.76
N LYS A 33 6.71 9.57 -7.22
CA LYS A 33 6.27 10.86 -6.67
C LYS A 33 5.55 11.72 -7.71
N LEU A 34 6.04 11.78 -8.94
CA LEU A 34 5.40 12.54 -10.00
C LEU A 34 4.00 11.99 -10.31
N MET A 35 3.86 10.67 -10.44
CA MET A 35 2.56 10.04 -10.69
C MET A 35 1.61 10.15 -9.49
N ASP A 36 2.12 10.09 -8.26
CA ASP A 36 1.35 10.36 -7.03
C ASP A 36 0.78 11.80 -7.04
N HIS A 37 1.46 12.74 -7.69
CA HIS A 37 1.03 14.13 -7.90
C HIS A 37 0.28 14.35 -9.23
N GLY A 38 -0.15 13.28 -9.90
CA GLY A 38 -1.00 13.35 -11.09
C GLY A 38 -0.24 13.41 -12.42
N ALA A 39 1.06 13.10 -12.46
CA ALA A 39 1.76 12.96 -13.73
C ALA A 39 1.15 11.83 -14.58
N ARG A 40 0.81 12.17 -15.83
CA ARG A 40 0.13 11.27 -16.76
C ARG A 40 1.14 10.35 -17.46
N SER A 41 1.11 9.07 -17.14
CA SER A 41 2.03 8.05 -17.70
C SER A 41 1.81 7.77 -19.19
N TYR A 42 0.62 8.06 -19.72
CA TYR A 42 0.24 7.77 -21.11
C TYR A 42 0.56 8.89 -22.10
N TRP A 43 1.05 10.05 -21.64
CA TRP A 43 1.46 11.13 -22.54
C TRP A 43 2.65 10.70 -23.39
N LYS A 44 2.63 11.11 -24.66
CA LYS A 44 3.66 10.81 -25.65
C LYS A 44 4.40 12.09 -26.03
N ASN A 45 5.71 12.00 -26.16
CA ASN A 45 6.53 13.09 -26.68
C ASN A 45 6.46 13.15 -28.21
N SER A 46 7.24 14.04 -28.83
CA SER A 46 7.28 14.24 -30.29
C SER A 46 7.68 12.99 -31.09
N ILE A 47 8.40 12.04 -30.48
CA ILE A 47 8.76 10.75 -31.10
C ILE A 47 7.72 9.64 -30.81
N GLY A 48 6.57 9.99 -30.22
CA GLY A 48 5.46 9.07 -29.99
C GLY A 48 5.66 8.08 -28.85
N LYS A 49 6.62 8.33 -27.95
CA LYS A 49 6.99 7.44 -26.83
C LYS A 49 6.49 7.97 -25.49
N THR A 50 5.99 7.06 -24.66
CA THR A 50 5.61 7.26 -23.26
C THR A 50 6.82 7.15 -22.33
N ALA A 51 6.67 7.58 -21.08
CA ALA A 51 7.73 7.47 -20.08
C ALA A 51 8.17 6.01 -19.84
N SER A 52 7.23 5.05 -19.81
CA SER A 52 7.57 3.63 -19.67
C SER A 52 8.34 3.09 -20.87
N GLU A 53 7.98 3.47 -22.10
CA GLU A 53 8.70 3.02 -23.30
C GLU A 53 10.12 3.59 -23.35
N LEU A 54 10.30 4.84 -22.91
CA LEU A 54 11.63 5.46 -22.77
C LEU A 54 12.47 4.77 -21.70
N ALA A 55 11.90 4.45 -20.52
CA ALA A 55 12.59 3.66 -19.51
C ALA A 55 12.99 2.27 -20.03
N ALA A 56 12.09 1.59 -20.75
CA ALA A 56 12.37 0.28 -21.34
C ALA A 56 13.52 0.35 -22.35
N PHE A 57 13.57 1.39 -23.18
CA PHE A 57 14.63 1.59 -24.17
C PHE A 57 16.03 1.71 -23.54
N VAL A 58 16.12 2.31 -22.34
CA VAL A 58 17.39 2.50 -21.60
C VAL A 58 17.63 1.39 -20.57
N GLY A 59 16.77 0.35 -20.52
CA GLY A 59 16.92 -0.78 -19.59
C GLY A 59 16.52 -0.47 -18.13
N GLN A 60 15.74 0.60 -17.89
CA GLN A 60 15.29 1.00 -16.56
C GLN A 60 14.07 0.21 -16.10
N HIS A 61 14.23 -1.10 -15.88
CA HIS A 61 13.14 -2.03 -15.59
C HIS A 61 12.31 -1.67 -14.34
N GLU A 62 12.94 -1.12 -13.30
CA GLU A 62 12.23 -0.67 -12.10
C GLU A 62 11.26 0.49 -12.41
N CYS A 63 11.70 1.45 -13.24
CA CYS A 63 10.84 2.54 -13.69
C CYS A 63 9.68 2.03 -14.55
N VAL A 64 9.93 1.08 -15.46
CA VAL A 64 8.87 0.43 -16.26
C VAL A 64 7.83 -0.21 -15.35
N THR A 65 8.30 -0.98 -14.36
CA THR A 65 7.43 -1.68 -13.41
C THR A 65 6.58 -0.72 -12.61
N ILE A 66 7.19 0.35 -12.06
CA ILE A 66 6.46 1.36 -11.28
C ILE A 66 5.44 2.10 -12.15
N ILE A 67 5.82 2.52 -13.36
CA ILE A 67 4.94 3.30 -14.24
C ILE A 67 3.75 2.46 -14.71
N ASN A 68 3.98 1.20 -15.10
CA ASN A 68 2.91 0.33 -15.59
C ASN A 68 1.98 -0.17 -14.49
N ASN A 69 2.48 -0.25 -13.25
CA ASN A 69 1.69 -0.66 -12.09
C ASN A 69 1.06 0.52 -11.33
N HIS A 70 1.09 1.74 -11.89
CA HIS A 70 0.51 2.91 -11.23
C HIS A 70 -0.94 3.14 -11.66
N VAL A 71 -1.85 3.28 -10.69
CA VAL A 71 -3.23 3.67 -10.95
C VAL A 71 -3.28 5.19 -11.18
N SER A 72 -3.58 5.63 -12.40
CA SER A 72 -3.63 7.06 -12.73
C SER A 72 -4.85 7.77 -12.15
N ILE A 73 -4.72 9.05 -11.79
CA ILE A 73 -5.87 9.85 -11.35
C ILE A 73 -6.95 10.00 -12.43
N ASP A 74 -6.57 10.08 -13.71
CA ASP A 74 -7.53 10.15 -14.83
C ASP A 74 -8.37 8.88 -14.96
N GLU A 75 -7.83 7.72 -14.53
CA GLU A 75 -8.61 6.49 -14.45
C GLU A 75 -9.70 6.61 -13.38
N ILE A 76 -9.34 7.12 -12.20
CA ILE A 76 -10.29 7.35 -11.10
C ILE A 76 -11.39 8.32 -11.53
N GLU A 77 -11.02 9.45 -12.14
CA GLU A 77 -11.97 10.48 -12.60
C GLU A 77 -12.93 9.94 -13.67
N ARG A 78 -12.44 9.17 -14.63
CA ARG A 78 -13.28 8.54 -15.66
C ARG A 78 -14.29 7.54 -15.10
N ILE A 79 -13.93 6.81 -14.04
CA ILE A 79 -14.84 5.86 -13.37
C ILE A 79 -15.83 6.62 -12.48
N LEU A 80 -15.38 7.69 -11.83
CA LEU A 80 -16.18 8.49 -10.92
C LEU A 80 -17.27 9.27 -11.66
N SER A 81 -16.92 9.90 -12.79
CA SER A 81 -17.82 10.65 -13.67
C SER A 81 -17.71 10.14 -15.12
N PRO A 82 -18.40 9.05 -15.47
CA PRO A 82 -18.42 8.56 -16.85
C PRO A 82 -19.06 9.61 -17.78
N GLN A 83 -18.42 9.88 -18.91
CA GLN A 83 -19.00 10.76 -19.93
C GLN A 83 -19.94 9.96 -20.83
N VAL A 84 -21.24 10.17 -20.68
CA VAL A 84 -22.26 9.67 -21.61
C VAL A 84 -22.74 10.87 -22.43
N ALA A 85 -22.58 10.81 -23.76
CA ALA A 85 -23.02 11.86 -24.69
C ALA A 85 -22.50 13.29 -24.36
N SER A 86 -21.21 13.40 -23.99
CA SER A 86 -20.50 14.68 -23.78
C SER A 86 -20.97 15.53 -22.59
N VAL A 87 -21.85 15.01 -21.73
CA VAL A 87 -22.24 15.65 -20.46
C VAL A 87 -21.88 14.70 -19.31
N PRO A 88 -21.17 15.15 -18.25
CA PRO A 88 -20.99 14.34 -17.05
C PRO A 88 -22.35 14.05 -16.41
N GLU A 89 -22.67 12.77 -16.20
CA GLU A 89 -23.93 12.35 -15.56
C GLU A 89 -24.06 12.90 -14.14
N GLU A 90 -22.93 13.02 -13.43
CA GLU A 90 -22.84 13.55 -12.08
C GLU A 90 -21.44 14.14 -11.84
N THR A 91 -21.37 15.34 -11.27
CA THR A 91 -20.10 16.03 -10.97
C THR A 91 -19.72 15.81 -9.52
N TYR A 92 -18.52 15.29 -9.30
CA TYR A 92 -17.96 15.06 -7.96
C TYR A 92 -16.84 16.05 -7.65
N PRO A 93 -16.57 16.36 -6.37
CA PRO A 93 -15.51 17.29 -6.02
C PRO A 93 -14.12 16.66 -6.18
N ASP A 94 -13.13 17.48 -6.54
CA ASP A 94 -11.73 17.07 -6.78
C ASP A 94 -11.08 16.36 -5.57
N HIS A 95 -11.44 16.73 -4.35
CA HIS A 95 -10.91 16.05 -3.16
C HIS A 95 -11.38 14.59 -3.06
N LEU A 96 -12.49 14.18 -3.69
CA LEU A 96 -12.94 12.79 -3.73
C LEU A 96 -12.09 11.94 -4.68
N SER A 97 -11.83 12.41 -5.90
CA SER A 97 -10.97 11.70 -6.86
C SER A 97 -9.56 11.55 -6.30
N ARG A 98 -9.00 12.60 -5.70
CA ARG A 98 -7.69 12.56 -5.02
C ARG A 98 -7.67 11.57 -3.86
N PHE A 99 -8.72 11.53 -3.05
CA PHE A 99 -8.81 10.58 -1.93
C PHE A 99 -8.83 9.13 -2.43
N ILE A 100 -9.66 8.82 -3.43
CA ILE A 100 -9.75 7.47 -4.01
C ILE A 100 -8.44 7.08 -4.71
N HIS A 101 -7.83 8.01 -5.46
CA HIS A 101 -6.51 7.82 -6.08
C HIS A 101 -5.46 7.50 -5.02
N LYS A 102 -5.42 8.27 -3.92
CA LYS A 102 -4.50 8.01 -2.81
C LYS A 102 -4.68 6.60 -2.24
N LEU A 103 -5.91 6.12 -2.06
CA LEU A 103 -6.17 4.75 -1.60
C LEU A 103 -5.64 3.71 -2.60
N CYS A 104 -5.93 3.86 -3.89
CA CYS A 104 -5.54 2.88 -4.93
C CYS A 104 -4.03 2.85 -5.20
N SER A 105 -3.38 4.02 -5.10
CA SER A 105 -1.93 4.18 -5.30
C SER A 105 -1.13 3.94 -4.03
N TRP A 106 -1.80 3.71 -2.89
CA TRP A 106 -1.09 3.49 -1.64
C TRP A 106 -0.31 2.17 -1.62
N HIS A 107 0.78 2.20 -0.87
CA HIS A 107 1.62 1.03 -0.56
C HIS A 107 1.39 0.57 0.89
N GLN A 108 0.65 1.34 1.69
CA GLN A 108 0.29 1.01 3.07
C GLN A 108 -1.09 0.36 3.09
N ILE A 109 -1.12 -0.94 2.82
CA ILE A 109 -2.33 -1.76 2.81
C ILE A 109 -2.76 -2.24 4.21
N HIS A 110 -2.03 -1.85 5.25
CA HIS A 110 -2.32 -2.26 6.62
C HIS A 110 -3.67 -1.69 7.07
N PRO A 111 -4.56 -2.50 7.67
CA PRO A 111 -5.92 -2.07 8.03
C PRO A 111 -6.00 -0.82 8.90
N ILE A 112 -5.08 -0.68 9.86
CA ILE A 112 -5.00 0.51 10.72
C ILE A 112 -4.57 1.77 9.95
N ALA A 113 -3.67 1.64 8.95
CA ALA A 113 -3.29 2.78 8.12
C ALA A 113 -4.48 3.26 7.29
N ILE A 114 -5.24 2.33 6.70
CA ILE A 114 -6.46 2.63 5.95
C ILE A 114 -7.50 3.29 6.87
N ALA A 115 -7.70 2.78 8.09
CA ALA A 115 -8.62 3.38 9.07
C ALA A 115 -8.19 4.81 9.48
N PHE A 116 -6.90 5.06 9.69
CA PHE A 116 -6.39 6.40 9.98
C PHE A 116 -6.57 7.36 8.81
N GLU A 117 -6.39 6.90 7.58
CA GLU A 117 -6.63 7.74 6.42
C GLU A 117 -8.11 8.04 6.24
N MET A 118 -8.97 7.03 6.44
CA MET A 118 -10.41 7.20 6.43
C MET A 118 -10.88 8.18 7.49
N SER A 119 -10.33 8.14 8.70
CA SER A 119 -10.69 9.09 9.76
C SER A 119 -10.40 10.55 9.43
N LYS A 120 -9.49 10.83 8.48
CA LYS A 120 -9.13 12.20 8.07
C LYS A 120 -10.01 12.74 6.96
N TYR A 121 -10.79 11.88 6.29
CA TYR A 121 -11.61 12.28 5.16
C TYR A 121 -13.05 12.56 5.64
N GLU A 122 -13.38 13.84 5.77
CA GLU A 122 -14.64 14.33 6.33
C GLU A 122 -15.87 13.79 5.57
N ASP A 123 -15.79 13.73 4.25
CA ASP A 123 -16.87 13.27 3.37
C ASP A 123 -16.93 11.74 3.20
N GLY A 124 -16.22 10.96 4.03
CA GLY A 124 -16.12 9.50 3.90
C GLY A 124 -17.48 8.79 3.97
N MET A 125 -18.38 9.21 4.85
CA MET A 125 -19.73 8.64 4.91
C MET A 125 -20.61 9.11 3.75
N LYS A 126 -20.47 10.37 3.34
CA LYS A 126 -21.25 10.99 2.25
C LYS A 126 -21.03 10.24 0.94
N TYR A 127 -19.77 9.93 0.61
CA TYR A 127 -19.41 9.26 -0.63
C TYR A 127 -19.11 7.77 -0.49
N LYS A 128 -19.48 7.12 0.63
CA LYS A 128 -19.24 5.69 0.92
C LYS A 128 -19.50 4.77 -0.28
N LYS A 129 -20.69 4.87 -0.89
CA LYS A 129 -21.09 4.02 -2.03
C LYS A 129 -20.17 4.23 -3.23
N LYS A 130 -19.81 5.49 -3.50
CA LYS A 130 -19.00 5.84 -4.67
C LYS A 130 -17.53 5.50 -4.47
N ILE A 131 -16.99 5.70 -3.26
CA ILE A 131 -15.63 5.24 -2.89
C ILE A 131 -15.52 3.74 -3.12
N LEU A 132 -16.44 2.94 -2.57
CA LEU A 132 -16.43 1.48 -2.74
C LEU A 132 -16.58 1.07 -4.20
N TYR A 133 -17.49 1.72 -4.93
CA TYR A 133 -17.70 1.44 -6.36
C TYR A 133 -16.44 1.71 -7.19
N VAL A 134 -15.80 2.87 -7.04
CA VAL A 134 -14.63 3.21 -7.85
C VAL A 134 -13.47 2.29 -7.54
N VAL A 135 -13.17 2.02 -6.27
CA VAL A 135 -12.10 1.08 -5.88
C VAL A 135 -12.37 -0.34 -6.44
N ASP A 136 -13.62 -0.80 -6.40
CA ASP A 136 -14.06 -2.07 -6.99
C ASP A 136 -13.88 -2.12 -8.51
N ARG A 137 -14.23 -1.04 -9.22
CA ARG A 137 -14.00 -0.95 -10.68
C ARG A 137 -12.51 -0.90 -11.05
N VAL A 138 -11.70 -0.18 -10.28
CA VAL A 138 -10.23 -0.14 -10.48
C VAL A 138 -9.64 -1.53 -10.26
N PHE A 139 -10.07 -2.22 -9.21
CA PHE A 139 -9.72 -3.62 -8.95
C PHE A 139 -10.10 -4.52 -10.14
N GLU A 140 -11.36 -4.54 -10.55
CA GLU A 140 -11.82 -5.36 -11.68
C GLU A 140 -11.06 -5.10 -12.97
N ARG A 141 -10.59 -3.87 -13.20
CA ARG A 141 -9.80 -3.54 -14.39
C ARG A 141 -8.44 -4.21 -14.42
N GLN A 142 -7.76 -4.34 -13.27
CA GLN A 142 -6.46 -5.02 -13.20
C GLN A 142 -6.54 -6.49 -13.63
N LEU A 143 -7.75 -7.05 -13.58
CA LEU A 143 -8.06 -8.44 -13.85
C LEU A 143 -8.44 -8.68 -15.31
N ARG A 144 -8.83 -7.63 -16.03
CA ARG A 144 -9.23 -7.69 -17.45
C ARG A 144 -8.09 -7.31 -18.40
N CYS A 145 -6.89 -7.02 -17.88
CA CYS A 145 -5.71 -6.75 -18.69
C CYS A 145 -5.22 -8.04 -19.39
N LYS A 146 -4.62 -7.90 -20.59
CA LYS A 146 -4.10 -9.04 -21.39
C LYS A 146 -3.06 -9.87 -20.62
N GLU A 147 -2.30 -9.21 -19.75
CA GLU A 147 -1.44 -9.82 -18.75
C GLU A 147 -2.01 -9.38 -17.38
N GLY A 148 -2.50 -10.33 -16.60
CA GLY A 148 -3.12 -10.05 -15.31
C GLY A 148 -2.10 -9.49 -14.33
N ASN A 149 -2.36 -8.33 -13.75
CA ASN A 149 -1.49 -7.74 -12.75
C ASN A 149 -1.82 -8.35 -11.37
N GLU A 150 -1.30 -9.54 -11.09
CA GLU A 150 -1.62 -10.28 -9.86
C GLU A 150 -1.34 -9.46 -8.59
N VAL A 151 -0.19 -8.79 -8.56
CA VAL A 151 0.25 -7.95 -7.43
C VAL A 151 -0.73 -6.80 -7.21
N MET A 152 -1.04 -6.03 -8.25
CA MET A 152 -1.97 -4.90 -8.12
C MET A 152 -3.39 -5.36 -7.79
N SER A 153 -3.83 -6.48 -8.38
CA SER A 153 -5.14 -7.07 -8.14
C SER A 153 -5.30 -7.47 -6.67
N LEU A 154 -4.32 -8.18 -6.11
CA LEU A 154 -4.35 -8.58 -4.71
C LEU A 154 -4.23 -7.36 -3.78
N LYS A 155 -3.38 -6.39 -4.11
CA LYS A 155 -3.22 -5.14 -3.34
C LYS A 155 -4.54 -4.37 -3.25
N LEU A 156 -5.19 -4.11 -4.40
CA LEU A 156 -6.45 -3.40 -4.47
C LEU A 156 -7.59 -4.19 -3.82
N TRP A 157 -7.58 -5.52 -3.94
CA TRP A 157 -8.53 -6.37 -3.24
C TRP A 157 -8.42 -6.22 -1.72
N ILE A 158 -7.21 -6.28 -1.16
CA ILE A 158 -7.01 -6.10 0.30
C ILE A 158 -7.53 -4.73 0.74
N ILE A 159 -7.22 -3.67 -0.01
CA ILE A 159 -7.74 -2.32 0.26
C ILE A 159 -9.28 -2.33 0.23
N LEU A 160 -9.89 -2.89 -0.82
CA LEU A 160 -11.34 -2.96 -0.98
C LEU A 160 -12.02 -3.77 0.14
N PHE A 161 -11.46 -4.93 0.49
CA PHE A 161 -11.96 -5.79 1.55
C PHE A 161 -11.93 -5.07 2.90
N VAL A 162 -10.80 -4.45 3.23
CA VAL A 162 -10.63 -3.67 4.46
C VAL A 162 -11.59 -2.47 4.48
N LEU A 163 -11.75 -1.74 3.37
CA LEU A 163 -12.71 -0.64 3.27
C LEU A 163 -14.14 -1.12 3.55
N ARG A 164 -14.55 -2.28 3.00
CA ARG A 164 -15.86 -2.87 3.25
C ARG A 164 -16.06 -3.18 4.74
N GLU A 165 -15.06 -3.78 5.40
CA GLU A 165 -15.12 -4.10 6.82
C GLU A 165 -15.09 -2.86 7.72
N ILE A 166 -14.27 -1.84 7.39
CA ILE A 166 -14.29 -0.53 8.06
C ILE A 166 -15.69 0.06 7.97
N TYR A 167 -16.25 0.20 6.76
CA TYR A 167 -17.56 0.82 6.59
C TYR A 167 -18.67 0.01 7.29
N LYS A 168 -18.60 -1.32 7.31
CA LYS A 168 -19.55 -2.18 8.02
C LYS A 168 -19.54 -1.86 9.52
N CYS A 169 -18.37 -1.85 10.15
CA CYS A 169 -18.25 -1.57 11.58
C CYS A 169 -18.55 -0.10 11.92
N VAL A 170 -17.98 0.83 11.14
CA VAL A 170 -18.14 2.28 11.36
C VAL A 170 -19.59 2.73 11.17
N SER A 171 -20.35 2.14 10.26
CA SER A 171 -21.77 2.51 10.07
C SER A 171 -22.59 2.25 11.35
N GLU A 172 -22.31 1.17 12.08
CA GLU A 172 -22.99 0.88 13.35
C GLU A 172 -22.55 1.82 14.48
N ILE A 173 -21.26 2.16 14.54
CA ILE A 173 -20.74 3.10 15.55
C ILE A 173 -21.23 4.53 15.30
N VAL A 174 -21.37 4.94 14.03
CA VAL A 174 -21.96 6.24 13.68
C VAL A 174 -23.45 6.27 14.02
N ARG A 175 -24.19 5.16 13.81
CA ARG A 175 -25.58 5.01 14.29
C ARG A 175 -25.70 5.16 15.81
N SER A 176 -24.66 4.84 16.58
CA SER A 176 -24.63 5.06 18.02
C SER A 176 -24.26 6.51 18.43
N GLY A 177 -24.22 7.45 17.48
CA GLY A 177 -24.03 8.89 17.74
C GLY A 177 -22.59 9.40 17.71
N LYS A 178 -21.61 8.57 17.34
CA LYS A 178 -20.21 9.03 17.20
C LYS A 178 -19.95 9.65 15.83
N SER A 179 -18.98 10.56 15.76
CA SER A 179 -18.49 11.09 14.48
C SER A 179 -17.84 9.98 13.63
N PHE A 180 -17.78 10.17 12.31
CA PHE A 180 -17.09 9.24 11.42
C PHE A 180 -15.60 9.07 11.76
N HIS A 181 -14.96 10.19 12.14
CA HIS A 181 -13.58 10.20 12.63
C HIS A 181 -13.43 9.27 13.84
N ASP A 182 -14.22 9.50 14.90
CA ASP A 182 -14.14 8.72 16.13
C ASP A 182 -14.48 7.26 15.91
N ALA A 183 -15.42 6.96 15.02
CA ALA A 183 -15.78 5.60 14.67
C ALA A 183 -14.62 4.85 14.00
N CYS A 184 -13.90 5.49 13.08
CA CYS A 184 -12.69 4.92 12.48
C CYS A 184 -11.58 4.69 13.52
N ILE A 185 -11.42 5.63 14.46
CA ILE A 185 -10.45 5.49 15.56
C ILE A 185 -10.83 4.33 16.50
N VAL A 186 -12.12 4.15 16.80
CA VAL A 186 -12.61 3.01 17.58
C VAL A 186 -12.35 1.70 16.86
N TYR A 187 -12.65 1.62 15.57
CA TYR A 187 -12.34 0.44 14.75
C TYR A 187 -10.85 0.08 14.77
N ALA A 188 -9.98 1.08 14.62
CA ALA A 188 -8.53 0.87 14.72
C ALA A 188 -8.12 0.31 16.09
N LYS A 189 -8.71 0.79 17.20
CA LYS A 189 -8.45 0.24 18.54
C LYS A 189 -8.95 -1.19 18.71
N LEU A 190 -10.08 -1.55 18.08
CA LEU A 190 -10.59 -2.93 18.11
C LEU A 190 -9.59 -3.88 17.45
N LEU A 191 -9.09 -3.55 16.26
CA LEU A 191 -8.09 -4.37 15.57
C LEU A 191 -6.73 -4.43 16.29
N LEU A 192 -6.40 -3.41 17.09
CA LEU A 192 -5.16 -3.40 17.87
C LEU A 192 -5.26 -4.18 19.18
N LYS A 193 -6.41 -4.73 19.55
CA LYS A 193 -6.51 -5.57 20.76
C LYS A 193 -5.44 -6.67 20.75
N TRP A 194 -4.85 -6.86 21.92
CA TRP A 194 -3.79 -7.82 22.14
C TRP A 194 -3.79 -8.23 23.61
N GLU A 195 -3.77 -9.53 23.87
CA GLU A 195 -3.76 -10.08 25.22
C GLU A 195 -2.34 -10.58 25.60
N PRO A 196 -1.96 -10.50 26.88
CA PRO A 196 -0.70 -11.06 27.36
C PRO A 196 -0.58 -12.55 27.02
N GLY A 197 0.58 -12.96 26.51
CA GLY A 197 0.87 -14.32 26.07
C GLY A 197 0.59 -14.59 24.58
N GLU A 198 -0.18 -13.74 23.90
CA GLU A 198 -0.43 -13.90 22.46
C GLU A 198 0.78 -13.43 21.62
N GLN A 199 1.09 -14.14 20.54
CA GLN A 199 2.16 -13.75 19.62
C GLN A 199 1.73 -12.72 18.56
N VAL A 200 0.43 -12.67 18.27
CA VAL A 200 -0.17 -11.84 17.20
C VAL A 200 -1.45 -11.18 17.69
N ARG A 201 -1.84 -10.08 17.03
CA ARG A 201 -3.14 -9.44 17.27
C ARG A 201 -4.22 -10.21 16.51
N LYS A 202 -5.00 -11.03 17.22
CA LYS A 202 -5.94 -11.99 16.62
C LYS A 202 -6.97 -11.35 15.70
N ASP A 203 -7.54 -10.20 16.07
CA ASP A 203 -8.55 -9.52 15.26
C ASP A 203 -7.98 -9.02 13.92
N LEU A 204 -6.75 -8.47 13.94
CA LEU A 204 -6.03 -8.04 12.74
C LEU A 204 -5.63 -9.24 11.87
N GLU A 205 -5.12 -10.30 12.49
CA GLU A 205 -4.74 -11.54 11.81
C GLU A 205 -5.94 -12.17 11.11
N LEU A 206 -7.08 -12.27 11.81
CA LEU A 206 -8.31 -12.83 11.28
C LEU A 206 -8.83 -12.03 10.09
N LEU A 207 -8.84 -10.69 10.19
CA LEU A 207 -9.25 -9.81 9.11
C LEU A 207 -8.42 -10.05 7.83
N LEU A 208 -7.10 -10.11 7.97
CA LEU A 208 -6.19 -10.30 6.82
C LEU A 208 -6.27 -11.71 6.23
N ARG A 209 -6.39 -12.76 7.07
CA ARG A 209 -6.63 -14.13 6.59
C ARG A 209 -7.94 -14.23 5.81
N ASN A 210 -9.01 -13.61 6.31
CA ASN A 210 -10.28 -13.56 5.62
C ASN A 210 -10.20 -12.77 4.31
N ALA A 211 -9.43 -11.68 4.28
CA ALA A 211 -9.19 -10.93 3.06
C ALA A 211 -8.53 -11.80 1.98
N ILE A 212 -7.50 -12.57 2.34
CA ILE A 212 -6.86 -13.51 1.41
C ILE A 212 -7.84 -14.61 1.01
N ALA A 213 -8.50 -15.28 1.95
CA ALA A 213 -9.45 -16.36 1.65
C ALA A 213 -10.60 -15.93 0.72
N ALA A 214 -11.02 -14.66 0.79
CA ALA A 214 -12.09 -14.11 -0.04
C ALA A 214 -11.60 -13.55 -1.40
N PHE A 215 -10.30 -13.62 -1.71
CA PHE A 215 -9.75 -13.11 -2.97
C PHE A 215 -10.34 -13.84 -4.17
N PRO A 216 -11.00 -13.16 -5.13
CA PRO A 216 -11.77 -13.85 -6.16
C PRO A 216 -10.94 -14.69 -7.17
N TYR A 217 -9.63 -14.47 -7.28
CA TYR A 217 -8.78 -15.05 -8.33
C TYR A 217 -7.90 -16.18 -7.80
N HIS A 218 -8.54 -17.31 -7.50
CA HIS A 218 -7.85 -18.46 -6.90
C HIS A 218 -6.82 -19.15 -7.81
N HIS A 219 -6.88 -18.93 -9.13
CA HIS A 219 -5.92 -19.45 -10.11
C HIS A 219 -4.65 -18.60 -10.21
N SER A 220 -4.57 -17.51 -9.45
CA SER A 220 -3.37 -16.67 -9.42
C SER A 220 -2.23 -17.40 -8.72
N LEU A 221 -1.05 -17.44 -9.33
CA LEU A 221 0.13 -18.09 -8.74
C LEU A 221 0.53 -17.40 -7.43
N LEU A 222 0.45 -16.06 -7.40
CA LEU A 222 0.67 -15.27 -6.19
C LEU A 222 -0.28 -15.69 -5.07
N TYR A 223 -1.57 -15.85 -5.36
CA TYR A 223 -2.58 -16.29 -4.39
C TYR A 223 -2.29 -17.72 -3.89
N GLU A 224 -2.09 -18.67 -4.79
CA GLU A 224 -1.84 -20.08 -4.44
C GLU A 224 -0.60 -20.23 -3.56
N THR A 225 0.47 -19.52 -3.92
CA THR A 225 1.72 -19.50 -3.15
C THR A 225 1.50 -18.91 -1.76
N MET A 226 0.73 -17.82 -1.66
CA MET A 226 0.43 -17.16 -0.40
C MET A 226 -0.43 -18.04 0.52
N VAL A 227 -1.51 -18.63 0.00
CA VAL A 227 -2.37 -19.55 0.78
C VAL A 227 -1.58 -20.77 1.26
N LYS A 228 -0.76 -21.37 0.40
CA LYS A 228 0.11 -22.50 0.76
C LYS A 228 1.16 -22.13 1.81
N ALA A 229 1.66 -20.90 1.79
CA ALA A 229 2.58 -20.42 2.82
C ALA A 229 1.85 -20.21 4.15
N MET A 230 0.70 -19.54 4.13
CA MET A 230 -0.13 -19.25 5.30
C MET A 230 -0.73 -20.50 5.96
N SER A 231 -0.95 -21.58 5.20
CA SER A 231 -1.45 -22.86 5.74
C SER A 231 -0.43 -23.57 6.62
N LYS A 232 0.86 -23.22 6.53
CA LYS A 232 1.92 -23.79 7.38
C LYS A 232 2.00 -23.13 8.75
N THR A 233 1.35 -21.98 8.93
CA THR A 233 1.36 -21.23 10.20
C THR A 233 -0.06 -21.20 10.79
N PRO A 234 -0.29 -21.91 11.90
CA PRO A 234 -1.56 -21.90 12.62
C PRO A 234 -2.02 -20.48 13.00
N PHE A 235 -3.33 -20.32 13.17
CA PHE A 235 -3.89 -19.06 13.65
C PHE A 235 -3.38 -18.74 15.05
N GLY A 236 -2.87 -17.52 15.26
CA GLY A 236 -2.30 -17.08 16.54
C GLY A 236 -0.77 -17.13 16.59
N GLU A 237 -0.13 -17.74 15.60
CA GLU A 237 1.32 -17.91 15.51
C GLU A 237 1.94 -17.00 14.43
N ARG A 238 3.27 -16.98 14.36
CA ARG A 238 4.06 -16.20 13.40
C ARG A 238 4.70 -17.10 12.33
N PRO A 239 4.96 -16.59 11.11
CA PRO A 239 4.70 -15.24 10.61
C PRO A 239 3.21 -14.87 10.51
N THR A 240 2.90 -13.58 10.64
CA THR A 240 1.53 -13.07 10.54
C THR A 240 1.04 -13.09 9.09
N ALA A 241 -0.28 -13.03 8.88
CA ALA A 241 -0.87 -12.81 7.57
C ALA A 241 -0.32 -11.53 6.91
N PHE A 242 -0.07 -10.48 7.69
CA PHE A 242 0.54 -9.26 7.18
C PHE A 242 1.96 -9.50 6.64
N ASP A 243 2.78 -10.31 7.31
CA ASP A 243 4.13 -10.65 6.86
C ASP A 243 4.10 -11.37 5.50
N TYR A 244 3.20 -12.36 5.35
CA TYR A 244 3.01 -13.07 4.08
C TYR A 244 2.53 -12.16 2.95
N ILE A 245 1.59 -11.27 3.25
CA ILE A 245 1.07 -10.28 2.30
C ILE A 245 2.19 -9.35 1.82
N VAL A 246 2.97 -8.81 2.75
CA VAL A 246 4.09 -7.90 2.42
C VAL A 246 5.13 -8.64 1.58
N GLN A 247 5.49 -9.87 1.96
CA GLN A 247 6.42 -10.69 1.20
C GLN A 247 5.93 -10.95 -0.23
N GLY A 248 4.65 -11.29 -0.40
CA GLY A 248 4.08 -11.56 -1.71
C GLY A 248 3.95 -10.32 -2.60
N LEU A 249 3.60 -9.16 -2.03
CA LEU A 249 3.35 -7.94 -2.81
C LEU A 249 4.61 -7.10 -3.07
N PHE A 250 5.57 -7.12 -2.14
CA PHE A 250 6.73 -6.23 -2.19
C PHE A 250 8.08 -6.97 -2.16
N GLY A 251 8.04 -8.30 -2.16
CA GLY A 251 9.20 -9.16 -2.18
C GLY A 251 9.85 -9.38 -0.81
N GLN A 252 10.63 -10.45 -0.71
CA GLN A 252 11.29 -10.87 0.53
C GLN A 252 12.33 -9.86 1.01
N ARG A 253 13.02 -9.16 0.09
CA ARG A 253 14.04 -8.17 0.43
C ARG A 253 13.48 -7.05 1.32
N LEU A 254 12.28 -6.53 1.02
CA LEU A 254 11.66 -5.47 1.82
C LEU A 254 11.39 -5.95 3.26
N LEU A 255 10.90 -7.18 3.41
CA LEU A 255 10.60 -7.77 4.72
C LEU A 255 11.86 -7.96 5.57
N MET A 256 12.99 -8.32 4.93
CA MET A 256 14.27 -8.50 5.60
C MET A 256 14.95 -7.18 5.95
N SER A 257 14.85 -6.17 5.08
CA SER A 257 15.57 -4.90 5.26
C SER A 257 14.78 -3.85 6.05
N SER A 258 13.48 -4.06 6.30
CA SER A 258 12.60 -3.04 6.89
C SER A 258 11.99 -3.48 8.21
N LYS A 259 11.95 -2.55 9.16
CA LYS A 259 11.16 -2.74 10.39
C LYS A 259 9.80 -2.08 10.20
N PHE A 260 8.73 -2.83 10.44
CA PHE A 260 7.36 -2.35 10.29
C PHE A 260 6.82 -1.77 11.59
N CYS A 261 6.02 -0.71 11.48
CA CYS A 261 5.31 -0.11 12.60
C CYS A 261 4.27 -1.10 13.14
N ALA A 262 4.33 -1.42 14.42
CA ALA A 262 3.41 -2.35 15.08
C ALA A 262 1.95 -1.85 15.18
N THR A 263 1.73 -0.57 14.88
CA THR A 263 0.40 0.06 14.87
C THR A 263 -0.17 0.10 13.45
N CYS A 264 0.57 0.68 12.49
CA CYS A 264 0.03 1.00 11.16
C CYS A 264 0.72 0.26 10.01
N GLY A 265 1.67 -0.63 10.27
CA GLY A 265 2.37 -1.37 9.22
C GLY A 265 3.28 -0.53 8.32
N SER A 266 3.60 0.73 8.68
CA SER A 266 4.58 1.52 7.93
C SER A 266 5.98 0.91 8.01
N CYS A 267 6.65 0.71 6.87
CA CYS A 267 8.03 0.24 6.77
C CYS A 267 9.08 1.29 7.18
N THR A 268 8.67 2.51 7.54
CA THR A 268 9.55 3.61 7.96
C THR A 268 9.78 3.67 9.47
N ALA A 269 9.67 2.53 10.16
CA ALA A 269 9.80 2.50 11.61
C ALA A 269 11.24 2.82 12.05
N LYS A 270 11.40 3.96 12.75
CA LYS A 270 12.70 4.43 13.28
C LYS A 270 12.75 4.39 14.80
N LYS A 271 11.61 4.24 15.47
CA LYS A 271 11.49 4.23 16.94
C LYS A 271 11.24 2.80 17.39
N ARG A 272 11.76 2.44 18.56
CA ARG A 272 11.52 1.12 19.17
C ARG A 272 11.32 1.21 20.66
N CYS A 273 10.51 0.31 21.20
CA CYS A 273 10.41 0.13 22.65
C CYS A 273 11.78 -0.31 23.20
N PRO A 274 12.30 0.33 24.26
CA PRO A 274 13.60 -0.05 24.81
C PRO A 274 13.59 -1.47 25.40
N LYS A 275 12.42 -1.93 25.89
CA LYS A 275 12.24 -3.21 26.58
C LYS A 275 12.04 -4.39 25.62
N CYS A 276 10.98 -4.35 24.81
CA CYS A 276 10.60 -5.47 23.93
C CYS A 276 11.01 -5.29 22.46
N LYS A 277 11.65 -4.17 22.10
CA LYS A 277 12.08 -3.80 20.74
C LYS A 277 10.97 -3.64 19.70
N LEU A 278 9.69 -3.65 20.10
CA LEU A 278 8.58 -3.37 19.19
C LEU A 278 8.74 -2.01 18.51
N CYS A 279 8.59 -1.97 17.18
CA CYS A 279 8.94 -0.83 16.34
C CYS A 279 7.73 0.07 15.99
N TYR A 280 7.98 1.37 15.83
CA TYR A 280 6.98 2.38 15.49
C TYR A 280 7.54 3.41 14.50
N CYS A 281 6.70 3.88 13.58
CA CYS A 281 7.05 4.96 12.66
C CYS A 281 7.04 6.34 13.31
N SER A 282 6.25 6.55 14.36
CA SER A 282 6.08 7.86 15.00
C SER A 282 5.69 7.75 16.48
N VAL A 283 5.79 8.87 17.20
CA VAL A 283 5.40 8.94 18.62
C VAL A 283 3.88 8.76 18.76
N GLU A 284 3.11 9.24 17.78
CA GLU A 284 1.66 9.14 17.73
C GLU A 284 1.23 7.67 17.62
N CYS A 285 1.84 6.89 16.73
CA CYS A 285 1.57 5.44 16.63
C CYS A 285 1.91 4.70 17.92
N GLN A 286 3.02 5.05 18.57
CA GLN A 286 3.41 4.47 19.85
C GLN A 286 2.40 4.82 20.94
N LYS A 287 2.02 6.10 21.08
CA LYS A 287 1.02 6.54 22.07
C LYS A 287 -0.34 5.89 21.85
N PHE A 288 -0.73 5.72 20.59
CA PHE A 288 -1.99 5.07 20.22
C PHE A 288 -2.05 3.61 20.67
N ASP A 289 -0.95 2.88 20.50
CA ASP A 289 -0.85 1.46 20.86
C ASP A 289 -0.47 1.22 22.34
N TRP A 290 0.14 2.22 23.00
CA TRP A 290 0.68 2.09 24.36
C TRP A 290 -0.28 1.52 25.40
N PRO A 291 -1.58 1.87 25.45
CA PRO A 291 -2.52 1.30 26.42
C PRO A 291 -2.57 -0.23 26.39
N ILE A 292 -2.38 -0.82 25.20
CA ILE A 292 -2.42 -2.27 24.96
C ILE A 292 -1.00 -2.83 25.06
N HIS A 293 -0.05 -2.23 24.35
CA HIS A 293 1.34 -2.67 24.34
C HIS A 293 1.95 -2.74 25.75
N LYS A 294 1.70 -1.78 26.65
CA LYS A 294 2.27 -1.81 28.00
C LYS A 294 1.91 -3.09 28.79
N LEU A 295 0.74 -3.66 28.51
CA LEU A 295 0.26 -4.90 29.14
C LEU A 295 0.94 -6.13 28.54
N CYS A 296 1.22 -6.10 27.23
CA CYS A 296 1.82 -7.20 26.49
C CYS A 296 3.35 -7.13 26.41
N CYS A 297 3.97 -6.04 26.87
CA CYS A 297 5.38 -5.74 26.64
C CYS A 297 6.34 -6.84 27.14
N GLU A 298 6.02 -7.48 28.26
CA GLU A 298 6.82 -8.62 28.76
C GLU A 298 6.68 -9.84 27.86
N SER A 299 5.46 -10.19 27.46
CA SER A 299 5.24 -11.29 26.51
C SER A 299 5.98 -11.03 25.20
N ILE A 300 5.87 -9.83 24.64
CA ILE A 300 6.55 -9.47 23.38
C ILE A 300 8.07 -9.62 23.51
N LYS A 301 8.63 -9.26 24.65
CA LYS A 301 10.07 -9.37 24.90
C LYS A 301 10.54 -10.82 24.83
N SER A 302 9.76 -11.80 25.28
CA SER A 302 10.19 -13.20 25.30
C SER A 302 10.42 -13.75 23.90
N TRP A 303 9.49 -13.54 22.97
CA TRP A 303 9.59 -14.09 21.62
C TRP A 303 10.24 -13.15 20.60
N ASN A 304 10.37 -11.83 20.87
CA ASN A 304 11.25 -10.98 20.06
C ASN A 304 12.73 -11.26 20.33
N ALA A 305 13.12 -11.73 21.52
CA ALA A 305 14.50 -12.12 21.82
C ALA A 305 14.92 -13.42 21.12
N GLU A 306 13.98 -14.34 20.88
CA GLU A 306 14.22 -15.64 20.24
C GLU A 306 14.20 -15.57 18.70
N SER A 307 13.60 -14.53 18.11
CA SER A 307 13.32 -14.45 16.66
C SER A 307 14.14 -13.39 15.90
N ASP A 308 15.13 -12.75 16.53
CA ASP A 308 15.87 -11.65 15.89
C ASP A 308 17.14 -12.12 15.15
N VAL A 309 16.96 -12.96 14.13
CA VAL A 309 17.95 -13.09 13.04
C VAL A 309 18.05 -11.78 12.23
N ARG A 310 17.08 -10.85 12.42
CA ARG A 310 16.97 -9.57 11.70
C ARG A 310 17.75 -8.43 12.36
N ASP A 311 18.37 -8.66 13.52
CA ASP A 311 19.30 -7.71 14.16
C ASP A 311 20.78 -8.14 13.97
N THR A 312 21.04 -9.29 13.34
CA THR A 312 22.39 -9.88 13.15
C THR A 312 22.96 -9.82 11.74
N LEU A 313 22.18 -9.43 10.73
CA LEU A 313 22.69 -9.25 9.36
C LEU A 313 22.53 -7.79 8.94
N SER A 314 23.65 -7.09 8.93
CA SER A 314 23.76 -5.76 8.33
C SER A 314 23.55 -5.86 6.81
N LEU A 315 23.27 -4.73 6.15
CA LEU A 315 23.23 -4.67 4.68
C LEU A 315 24.56 -5.13 4.05
N GLU A 316 25.67 -4.98 4.78
CA GLU A 316 27.00 -5.44 4.38
C GLU A 316 27.09 -6.97 4.41
N ASP A 317 26.51 -7.61 5.44
CA ASP A 317 26.49 -9.07 5.55
C ASP A 317 25.58 -9.73 4.50
N ILE A 318 24.46 -9.09 4.16
CA ILE A 318 23.57 -9.54 3.08
C ILE A 318 24.27 -9.40 1.72
N GLN A 319 25.02 -8.31 1.50
CA GLN A 319 25.76 -8.11 0.26
C GLN A 319 26.95 -9.08 0.14
N ALA A 320 27.60 -9.41 1.24
CA ALA A 320 28.65 -10.42 1.29
C ALA A 320 28.12 -11.82 0.93
N GLN A 321 26.98 -12.21 1.47
CA GLN A 321 26.34 -13.50 1.14
C GLN A 321 25.88 -13.60 -0.32
N ILE A 322 25.41 -12.50 -0.92
CA ILE A 322 25.07 -12.47 -2.35
C ILE A 322 26.32 -12.67 -3.20
N ASN A 323 27.43 -12.03 -2.84
CA ASN A 323 28.70 -12.15 -3.58
C ASN A 323 29.35 -13.54 -3.45
N GLU A 324 29.06 -14.29 -2.37
CA GLU A 324 29.51 -15.67 -2.20
C GLU A 324 28.71 -16.69 -3.03
N ILE A 325 27.47 -16.36 -3.41
CA ILE A 325 26.62 -17.24 -4.24
C ILE A 325 26.93 -17.07 -5.73
N ASP A 326 27.49 -15.92 -6.12
CA ASP A 326 27.86 -15.60 -7.50
C ASP A 326 29.32 -16.01 -7.87
N GLN A 327 30.00 -16.80 -7.02
CA GLN A 327 31.30 -17.45 -7.29
C GLN A 327 31.16 -18.95 -7.54
#